data_AF-A0A536M297-F1
#
_entry.id   AF-A0A536M297-F1
#
_cell.length_a   1.000
_cell.length_b   1.000
_cell.length_c   1.000
_cell.angle_alpha   90.00
_cell.angle_beta   90.00
_cell.angle_gamma   90.00
#
_symmetry.space_group_name_H-M   'P 1'
#
loop_
_entity.id
_entity.type
_entity.pdbx_description
1 polymer ?
#
loop_
_entity_poly.entity_id
_entity_poly.type
_entity_poly.pdbx_seq_one_letter_code
_entity_poly.pdbx_strand_id
1 'polypeptide(L)'
;MTREEVFDSPVGWVAQHIRGYVESDGKTGHHWRGVNTLLLTTRGRKSGKLMRTALIYGRDGDRYIVVASKGGAEKHPEWYLNLVVNPEVNVQVGGDRFTAQARTASAEEKPALWSLMTSIWPDYDQYQARTHREIPVVVVEPLAGE
;
A
#
# COMPACT_ATOMS: atom_id res chain seq x y z
N MET A 1 -7.73 -13.81 -22.72
CA MET A 1 -7.89 -13.60 -21.27
C MET A 1 -8.32 -12.17 -21.05
N THR A 2 -9.57 -11.94 -20.64
CA THR A 2 -10.04 -10.60 -20.23
C THR A 2 -9.28 -10.19 -18.98
N ARG A 3 -8.56 -9.06 -19.01
CA ARG A 3 -8.02 -8.45 -17.79
C ARG A 3 -9.20 -8.17 -16.86
N GLU A 4 -9.17 -8.70 -15.64
CA GLU A 4 -10.17 -8.39 -14.62
C GLU A 4 -10.22 -6.86 -14.40
N GLU A 5 -11.43 -6.33 -14.25
CA GLU A 5 -11.63 -4.90 -14.00
C GLU A 5 -11.07 -4.50 -12.62
N VAL A 6 -10.29 -3.40 -12.60
CA VAL A 6 -9.72 -2.83 -11.38
C VAL A 6 -10.52 -1.60 -10.97
N PHE A 7 -11.05 -1.62 -9.75
CA PHE A 7 -11.81 -0.53 -9.16
C PHE A 7 -10.91 0.33 -8.28
N ASP A 8 -10.91 1.64 -8.51
CA ASP A 8 -10.16 2.58 -7.68
C ASP A 8 -10.89 2.86 -6.35
N SER A 9 -10.13 3.29 -5.35
CA SER A 9 -10.65 3.71 -4.06
C SER A 9 -11.84 4.67 -4.21
N PRO A 10 -12.96 4.48 -3.49
CA PRO A 10 -14.12 5.37 -3.57
C PRO A 10 -13.88 6.74 -2.91
N VAL A 11 -12.74 6.93 -2.25
CA VAL A 11 -12.37 8.21 -1.62
C VAL A 11 -11.94 9.18 -2.73
N GLY A 12 -12.71 10.25 -2.95
CA GLY A 12 -12.59 11.13 -4.14
C GLY A 12 -11.16 11.63 -4.45
N TRP A 13 -10.43 12.14 -3.46
CA TRP A 13 -9.06 12.61 -3.69
C TRP A 13 -8.09 11.46 -3.98
N VAL A 14 -8.29 10.28 -3.37
CA VAL A 14 -7.48 9.07 -3.65
C VAL A 14 -7.75 8.59 -5.07
N ALA A 15 -9.01 8.58 -5.50
CA ALA A 15 -9.38 8.23 -6.88
C ALA A 15 -8.74 9.19 -7.89
N GLN A 16 -8.74 10.50 -7.61
CA GLN A 16 -8.08 11.50 -8.46
C GLN A 16 -6.56 11.29 -8.52
N HIS A 17 -5.93 11.02 -7.37
CA HIS A 17 -4.50 10.70 -7.30
C HIS A 17 -4.16 9.46 -8.14
N ILE A 18 -4.93 8.38 -7.98
CA ILE A 18 -4.76 7.14 -8.74
C ILE A 18 -4.92 7.41 -10.24
N ARG A 19 -5.95 8.17 -10.64
CA ARG A 19 -6.18 8.50 -12.04
C ARG A 19 -4.98 9.20 -12.68
N GLY A 20 -4.48 10.25 -12.03
CA GLY A 20 -3.27 10.95 -12.48
C GLY A 20 -2.07 10.02 -12.57
N TYR A 21 -1.92 9.11 -11.61
CA TYR A 21 -0.87 8.09 -11.61
C TYR A 21 -1.00 7.13 -12.80
N VAL A 22 -2.18 6.59 -13.07
CA VAL A 22 -2.40 5.61 -14.12
C VAL A 22 -2.29 6.23 -15.51
N GLU A 23 -2.92 7.39 -15.73
CA GLU A 23 -2.94 8.06 -17.05
C GLU A 23 -1.56 8.57 -17.48
N SER A 24 -0.71 8.91 -16.52
CA SER A 24 0.64 9.43 -16.78
C SER A 24 1.74 8.37 -16.71
N ASP A 25 1.37 7.12 -16.46
CA ASP A 25 2.30 6.02 -16.15
C ASP A 25 3.30 6.36 -15.03
N GLY A 26 2.77 6.88 -13.92
CA GLY A 26 3.51 7.22 -12.72
C GLY A 26 4.26 8.55 -12.76
N LYS A 27 4.35 9.23 -13.91
CA LYS A 27 4.99 10.56 -14.00
C LYS A 27 4.32 11.60 -13.09
N THR A 28 3.01 11.47 -12.91
CA THR A 28 2.22 12.24 -11.94
C THR A 28 1.84 11.31 -10.79
N GLY A 29 2.00 11.77 -9.54
CA GLY A 29 1.52 11.05 -8.36
C GLY A 29 2.51 10.05 -7.75
N HIS A 30 3.51 9.53 -8.48
CA HIS A 30 4.59 8.72 -7.86
C HIS A 30 5.33 9.56 -6.83
N HIS A 31 5.80 10.75 -7.20
CA HIS A 31 6.30 11.72 -6.23
C HIS A 31 5.15 12.60 -5.74
N TRP A 32 4.86 12.54 -4.44
CA TRP A 32 3.75 13.25 -3.82
C TRP A 32 4.18 13.84 -2.48
N ARG A 33 4.09 15.17 -2.34
CA ARG A 33 4.43 15.90 -1.10
C ARG A 33 5.82 15.56 -0.54
N GLY A 34 6.81 15.42 -1.41
CA GLY A 34 8.20 15.13 -1.01
C GLY A 34 8.49 13.65 -0.74
N VAL A 35 7.50 12.76 -0.84
CA VAL A 35 7.67 11.31 -0.64
C VAL A 35 7.22 10.52 -1.87
N ASN A 36 7.63 9.25 -1.95
CA ASN A 36 7.24 8.37 -3.04
C ASN A 36 6.02 7.52 -2.67
N THR A 37 5.14 7.30 -3.65
CA THR A 37 3.95 6.49 -3.53
C THR A 37 3.89 5.41 -4.61
N LEU A 38 3.23 4.30 -4.29
CA LEU A 38 2.93 3.21 -5.21
C LEU A 38 1.42 3.00 -5.30
N LEU A 39 0.97 2.32 -6.33
CA LEU A 39 -0.39 1.79 -6.38
C LEU A 39 -0.38 0.32 -5.95
N LEU A 40 -1.22 0.00 -4.98
CA LEU A 40 -1.45 -1.36 -4.51
C LEU A 40 -2.84 -1.82 -4.96
N THR A 41 -2.90 -2.96 -5.63
CA THR A 41 -4.15 -3.60 -6.05
C THR A 41 -4.32 -4.92 -5.30
N THR A 42 -5.42 -5.02 -4.56
CA THR A 42 -5.77 -6.20 -3.73
C THR A 42 -7.08 -6.82 -4.19
N ARG A 43 -7.27 -8.13 -3.98
CA ARG A 43 -8.57 -8.77 -4.21
C ARG A 43 -9.50 -8.54 -3.03
N GLY A 44 -10.67 -7.95 -3.26
CA GLY A 44 -11.67 -7.70 -2.24
C GLY A 44 -12.15 -8.99 -1.58
N ARG A 45 -11.87 -9.19 -0.28
CA ARG A 45 -12.18 -10.43 0.44
C ARG A 45 -13.68 -10.80 0.47
N LYS A 46 -14.56 -9.83 0.25
CA LYS A 46 -16.02 -10.01 0.20
C LYS A 46 -16.58 -9.99 -1.23
N SER A 47 -16.03 -9.14 -2.09
CA SER A 47 -16.56 -8.87 -3.43
C SER A 47 -15.88 -9.66 -4.54
N GLY A 48 -14.68 -10.20 -4.31
CA GLY A 48 -13.83 -10.81 -5.33
C GLY A 48 -13.20 -9.82 -6.32
N LYS A 49 -13.61 -8.54 -6.30
CA LYS A 49 -13.17 -7.49 -7.23
C LYS A 49 -11.75 -7.02 -6.92
N LEU A 50 -11.00 -6.63 -7.94
CA LEU A 50 -9.71 -5.98 -7.75
C LEU A 50 -9.91 -4.53 -7.32
N MET A 51 -9.31 -4.16 -6.18
CA MET A 51 -9.44 -2.83 -5.56
C MET A 51 -8.07 -2.18 -5.46
N ARG A 52 -7.92 -0.98 -6.03
CA ARG A 52 -6.66 -0.24 -6.10
C ARG A 52 -6.65 0.98 -5.18
N THR A 53 -5.53 1.17 -4.48
CA THR A 53 -5.27 2.33 -3.61
C THR A 53 -3.86 2.87 -3.85
N ALA A 54 -3.64 4.16 -3.57
CA ALA A 54 -2.30 4.74 -3.52
C ALA A 54 -1.78 4.75 -2.07
N LEU A 55 -0.50 4.44 -1.88
CA LEU A 55 0.15 4.37 -0.55
C LEU A 55 1.57 4.94 -0.62
N ILE A 56 1.99 5.64 0.43
CA ILE A 56 3.42 5.94 0.67
C ILE A 56 4.15 4.61 0.87
N TYR A 57 5.34 4.48 0.29
CA TYR A 57 6.19 3.30 0.51
C TYR A 57 7.61 3.66 0.92
N GLY A 58 8.23 2.74 1.66
CA GLY A 58 9.67 2.69 1.92
C GLY A 58 10.30 1.46 1.26
N ARG A 59 11.64 1.41 1.25
CA ARG A 59 12.41 0.29 0.70
C ARG A 59 13.28 -0.35 1.79
N ASP A 60 13.24 -1.66 1.86
CA ASP A 60 14.11 -2.48 2.72
C ASP A 60 14.70 -3.62 1.88
N GLY A 61 15.89 -3.36 1.32
CA GLY A 61 16.46 -4.19 0.25
C GLY A 61 15.57 -4.19 -0.99
N ASP A 62 15.19 -5.40 -1.43
CA ASP A 62 14.29 -5.59 -2.57
C ASP A 62 12.80 -5.47 -2.23
N ARG A 63 12.48 -5.31 -0.95
CA ARG A 63 11.11 -5.29 -0.43
C ARG A 63 10.55 -3.87 -0.39
N TYR A 64 9.25 -3.75 -0.60
CA TYR A 64 8.50 -2.52 -0.45
C TYR A 64 7.74 -2.55 0.87
N ILE A 65 7.79 -1.46 1.63
CA ILE A 65 7.18 -1.36 2.95
C ILE A 65 6.03 -0.35 2.87
N VAL A 66 4.83 -0.75 3.28
CA VAL A 66 3.66 0.13 3.35
C VAL A 66 2.98 0.03 4.71
N VAL A 67 2.28 1.09 5.12
CA VAL A 67 1.69 1.17 6.46
C VAL A 67 0.16 1.26 6.39
N ALA A 68 -0.53 0.36 7.08
CA ALA A 68 -1.99 0.32 7.18
C ALA A 68 -2.53 1.33 8.24
N SER A 69 -2.11 2.58 8.13
CA SER A 69 -2.41 3.63 9.11
C SER A 69 -3.83 4.14 9.02
N LYS A 70 -4.36 4.33 7.80
CA LYS A 70 -5.66 4.99 7.54
C LYS A 70 -5.81 6.29 8.36
N GLY A 71 -4.72 7.06 8.49
CA GLY A 71 -4.68 8.31 9.28
C GLY A 71 -4.97 8.14 10.77
N GLY A 72 -4.75 6.95 11.34
CA GLY A 72 -5.06 6.66 12.75
C GLY A 72 -6.51 6.27 13.03
N ALA A 73 -7.32 6.05 11.99
CA ALA A 73 -8.71 5.60 12.17
C ALA A 73 -8.80 4.30 12.99
N GLU A 74 -9.87 4.16 13.77
CA GLU A 74 -10.11 3.00 14.66
C GLU A 74 -10.11 1.65 13.92
N LYS A 75 -10.56 1.64 12.66
CA LYS A 75 -10.64 0.44 11.83
C LYS A 75 -9.48 0.37 10.83
N HIS A 76 -8.97 -0.83 10.61
CA HIS A 76 -8.01 -1.08 9.53
C HIS A 76 -8.58 -0.67 8.15
N PRO A 77 -7.70 -0.30 7.20
CA PRO A 77 -8.13 -0.05 5.83
C PRO A 77 -8.52 -1.36 5.12
N GLU A 78 -9.48 -1.28 4.20
CA GLU A 78 -10.00 -2.47 3.52
C GLU A 78 -8.93 -3.22 2.73
N TRP A 79 -7.96 -2.52 2.13
CA TRP A 79 -6.85 -3.15 1.41
C TRP A 79 -5.98 -4.04 2.32
N TYR A 80 -5.81 -3.66 3.59
CA TYR A 80 -5.08 -4.49 4.57
C TYR A 80 -5.88 -5.74 4.91
N LEU A 81 -7.17 -5.58 5.18
CA LEU A 81 -8.04 -6.73 5.46
C LEU A 81 -8.16 -7.67 4.25
N ASN A 82 -8.06 -7.14 3.03
CA ASN A 82 -8.02 -7.92 1.80
C ASN A 82 -6.74 -8.76 1.71
N LEU A 83 -5.56 -8.15 1.90
CA LEU A 83 -4.29 -8.88 1.76
C LEU A 83 -4.06 -9.92 2.85
N VAL A 84 -4.65 -9.74 4.04
CA VAL A 84 -4.60 -10.75 5.12
C VAL A 84 -5.30 -12.04 4.67
N VAL A 85 -6.32 -11.94 3.81
CA VAL A 85 -7.05 -13.10 3.27
C VAL A 85 -6.41 -13.61 1.98
N ASN A 86 -5.96 -12.72 1.10
CA ASN A 86 -5.27 -13.06 -0.14
C ASN A 86 -3.99 -12.24 -0.28
N PRO A 87 -2.82 -12.81 0.02
CA PRO A 87 -1.55 -12.08 0.07
C PRO A 87 -1.00 -11.73 -1.32
N GLU A 88 -1.51 -12.31 -2.41
CA GLU A 88 -1.10 -11.96 -3.76
C GLU A 88 -1.68 -10.58 -4.14
N VAL A 89 -0.78 -9.66 -4.50
CA VAL A 89 -1.11 -8.28 -4.86
C VAL A 89 -0.45 -7.87 -6.15
N ASN A 90 -1.06 -6.94 -6.88
CA ASN A 90 -0.42 -6.28 -8.01
C ASN A 90 0.04 -4.88 -7.58
N VAL A 91 1.28 -4.54 -7.91
CA VAL A 91 1.93 -3.30 -7.50
C VAL A 91 2.32 -2.52 -8.74
N GLN A 92 2.14 -1.20 -8.68
CA GLN A 92 2.74 -0.27 -9.64
C GLN A 92 3.65 0.73 -8.90
N VAL A 93 4.89 0.87 -9.35
CA VAL A 93 5.88 1.82 -8.84
C VAL A 93 6.41 2.63 -10.02
N GLY A 94 6.02 3.90 -10.13
CA GLY A 94 6.28 4.68 -11.32
C GLY A 94 5.64 4.01 -12.55
N GLY A 95 6.47 3.73 -13.57
CA GLY A 95 6.06 2.96 -14.74
C GLY A 95 6.06 1.44 -14.54
N ASP A 96 6.78 0.94 -13.52
CA ASP A 96 6.97 -0.50 -13.32
C ASP A 96 5.73 -1.15 -12.71
N ARG A 97 5.40 -2.38 -13.16
CA ARG A 97 4.29 -3.17 -12.64
C ARG A 97 4.71 -4.61 -12.46
N PHE A 98 4.34 -5.19 -11.31
CA PHE A 98 4.69 -6.56 -10.96
C PHE A 98 3.69 -7.14 -9.97
N THR A 99 3.65 -8.47 -9.92
CA THR A 99 2.93 -9.23 -8.89
C THR A 99 3.85 -9.45 -7.69
N ALA A 100 3.30 -9.39 -6.49
CA ALA A 100 4.05 -9.52 -5.24
C ALA A 100 3.25 -10.32 -4.21
N GLN A 101 3.96 -10.81 -3.20
CA GLN A 101 3.38 -11.35 -1.98
C GLN A 101 3.45 -10.29 -0.88
N ALA A 102 2.30 -10.01 -0.27
CA ALA A 102 2.18 -9.06 0.82
C ALA A 102 1.87 -9.78 2.13
N ARG A 103 2.60 -9.45 3.19
CA ARG A 103 2.37 -9.98 4.54
C ARG A 103 2.52 -8.90 5.59
N THR A 104 1.83 -9.07 6.71
CA THR A 104 2.08 -8.24 7.89
C THR A 104 3.50 -8.54 8.41
N ALA A 105 4.25 -7.50 8.74
CA ALA A 105 5.55 -7.63 9.40
C ALA A 105 5.40 -8.37 10.73
N SER A 106 6.38 -9.20 11.08
CA SER A 106 6.40 -9.84 12.40
C SER A 106 6.65 -8.82 13.51
N ALA A 107 6.46 -9.25 14.77
CA ALA A 107 6.74 -8.40 15.92
C ALA A 107 8.22 -7.98 16.00
N GLU A 108 9.12 -8.83 15.51
CA GLU A 108 10.57 -8.60 15.46
C GLU A 108 10.98 -7.65 14.33
N GLU A 109 10.33 -7.76 13.16
CA GLU A 109 10.61 -6.90 11.99
C GLU A 109 10.04 -5.48 12.19
N LYS A 110 8.85 -5.40 12.79
CA LYS A 110 8.07 -4.17 12.85
C LYS A 110 8.84 -2.97 13.42
N PRO A 111 9.60 -3.04 14.53
CA PRO A 111 10.29 -1.87 15.07
C PRO A 111 11.24 -1.20 14.07
N ALA A 112 12.04 -1.99 13.36
CA ALA A 112 12.98 -1.47 12.36
C ALA A 112 12.24 -0.87 11.16
N LEU A 113 11.22 -1.58 10.65
CA LEU A 113 10.42 -1.12 9.53
C LEU A 113 9.56 0.11 9.87
N TRP A 114 9.09 0.21 11.11
CA TRP A 114 8.36 1.38 11.60
C TRP A 114 9.28 2.59 11.61
N SER A 115 10.49 2.47 12.16
CA SER A 115 11.49 3.54 12.14
C SER A 115 11.85 3.99 10.73
N LEU A 116 11.95 3.05 9.78
CA LEU A 116 12.13 3.38 8.37
C LEU A 116 10.96 4.22 7.86
N MET A 117 9.72 3.77 8.09
CA MET A 117 8.53 4.47 7.58
C MET A 117 8.29 5.82 8.25
N THR A 118 8.61 6.00 9.53
CA THR A 118 8.51 7.29 10.22
C THR A 118 9.59 8.27 9.78
N SER A 119 10.76 7.79 9.34
CA SER A 119 11.77 8.65 8.72
C SER A 119 11.29 9.24 7.38
N ILE A 120 10.39 8.54 6.67
CA ILE A 120 9.78 8.98 5.40
C ILE A 120 8.55 9.85 5.68
N TRP A 121 7.71 9.44 6.62
CA TRP A 121 6.47 10.12 6.97
C TRP A 121 6.27 10.18 8.50
N PRO A 122 6.81 11.21 9.16
CA PRO A 122 6.83 11.32 10.63
C PRO A 122 5.44 11.29 11.30
N ASP A 123 4.38 11.68 10.58
CA ASP A 123 3.03 11.66 11.13
C ASP A 123 2.53 10.24 11.49
N TYR A 124 3.19 9.17 11.03
CA TYR A 124 2.82 7.80 11.44
C TYR A 124 2.86 7.62 12.97
N ASP A 125 3.82 8.24 13.66
CA ASP A 125 3.89 8.20 15.13
C ASP A 125 2.67 8.88 15.78
N GLN A 126 2.25 10.03 15.23
CA GLN A 126 1.04 10.70 15.68
C GLN A 126 -0.22 9.85 15.43
N TYR A 127 -0.27 9.13 14.31
CA TYR A 127 -1.41 8.25 13.99
C TYR A 127 -1.47 7.06 14.95
N GLN A 128 -0.32 6.45 15.28
CA GLN A 128 -0.25 5.33 16.22
C GLN A 128 -0.63 5.77 17.64
N ALA A 129 -0.25 6.98 18.05
CA ALA A 129 -0.61 7.52 19.37
C ALA A 129 -2.11 7.82 19.53
N ARG A 130 -2.84 8.04 18.43
CA ARG A 130 -4.28 8.39 18.43
C ARG A 130 -5.22 7.19 18.31
N THR A 131 -4.69 5.97 18.33
CA THR A 131 -5.50 4.77 18.15
C THR A 131 -5.07 3.66 19.10
N HIS A 132 -6.04 2.84 19.51
CA HIS A 132 -5.79 1.70 20.40
C HIS A 132 -5.34 0.44 19.65
N ARG A 133 -5.58 0.38 18.34
CA ARG A 133 -5.10 -0.74 17.53
C ARG A 133 -3.62 -0.58 17.24
N GLU A 134 -2.96 -1.71 17.11
CA GLU A 134 -1.65 -1.71 16.48
C GLU A 134 -1.79 -1.35 15.00
N ILE A 135 -1.04 -0.35 14.53
CA ILE A 135 -0.97 -0.03 13.10
C ILE A 135 -0.08 -1.07 12.41
N PRO A 136 -0.61 -1.85 11.44
CA PRO A 136 0.18 -2.84 10.74
C PRO A 136 1.19 -2.19 9.80
N VAL A 137 2.41 -2.73 9.83
CA VAL A 137 3.40 -2.55 8.77
C VAL A 137 3.31 -3.76 7.86
N VAL A 138 3.30 -3.54 6.56
CA VAL A 138 3.17 -4.60 5.54
C VAL A 138 4.43 -4.63 4.70
N VAL A 139 5.00 -5.81 4.60
CA VAL A 139 6.13 -6.14 3.72
C VAL A 139 5.55 -6.66 2.42
N VAL A 140 5.97 -6.08 1.29
CA VAL A 140 5.56 -6.45 -0.06
C VAL A 140 6.80 -6.91 -0.82
N GLU A 141 6.85 -8.19 -1.12
CA GLU A 141 8.00 -8.88 -1.70
C GLU A 141 7.64 -9.20 -3.16
N PRO A 142 8.31 -8.60 -4.16
CA PRO A 142 8.10 -8.95 -5.55
C PRO A 142 8.26 -10.46 -5.74
N LEU A 143 7.34 -11.09 -6.45
CA LEU A 143 7.57 -12.45 -6.91
C LEU A 143 8.69 -12.36 -7.94
N ALA A 144 9.80 -13.07 -7.72
CA ALA A 144 10.86 -13.15 -8.71
C ALA A 144 10.24 -13.57 -10.05
N GLY A 145 10.44 -12.76 -11.09
CA GLY A 145 10.16 -13.20 -12.44
C GLY A 145 11.10 -14.35 -12.76
N GLU A 146 10.55 -15.46 -13.25
CA GLU A 146 11.35 -16.46 -13.97
C GLU A 146 12.11 -15.83 -15.14
#